data_AF-A0A1I4BHM3-F1
#
_entry.id   AF-A0A1I4BHM3-F1
#
_cell.length_a   1.000
_cell.length_b   1.000
_cell.length_c   1.000
_cell.angle_alpha   90.00
_cell.angle_beta   90.00
_cell.angle_gamma   90.00
#
_symmetry.space_group_name_H-M   'P 1'
#
loop_
_entity.id
_entity.type
_entity.pdbx_description
1 polymer ?
#
loop_
_entity_poly.entity_id
_entity_poly.type
_entity_poly.pdbx_seq_one_letter_code
_entity_poly.pdbx_strand_id
1 'polypeptide(L)' 'MALKRDLHPMPDFVREALLEHGLTGLYEARPDYQRNDYLRWIASAKRVETQRKRLAQMLDELAQGDVYMRMAWRTRS' A
#
# COMPACT_ATOMS: atom_id res chain seq x y z
N MET A 1 16.89 13.03 -8.47
CA MET A 1 16.60 12.33 -9.74
C MET A 1 15.22 11.69 -9.62
N ALA A 2 14.20 12.30 -10.24
CA ALA A 2 12.83 11.80 -10.16
C ALA A 2 12.66 10.64 -11.15
N LEU A 3 12.35 9.46 -10.62
CA LEU A 3 12.16 8.25 -11.41
C LEU A 3 10.85 8.32 -12.18
N LYS A 4 10.96 8.82 -13.40
CA LYS A 4 9.97 8.72 -14.48
C LYS A 4 9.93 7.26 -14.93
N ARG A 5 9.01 6.48 -14.37
CA ARG A 5 8.72 5.13 -14.84
C ARG A 5 7.20 4.97 -14.84
N ASP A 6 6.63 4.64 -16.00
CA ASP A 6 5.27 4.12 -16.11
C ASP A 6 5.24 2.73 -15.46
N LEU A 7 5.30 2.70 -14.13
CA LEU A 7 5.15 1.53 -13.27
C LEU A 7 3.65 1.41 -13.03
N HIS A 8 3.06 0.25 -13.33
CA HIS A 8 1.65 -0.12 -13.05
C HIS A 8 0.97 0.91 -12.13
N PRO A 9 0.19 1.86 -12.68
CA PRO A 9 -0.14 3.08 -11.96
C PRO A 9 -0.83 2.70 -10.65
N MET A 10 -0.33 3.23 -9.55
CA MET A 10 -1.03 3.18 -8.28
C MET A 10 -2.46 3.65 -8.54
N PRO A 11 -3.48 2.82 -8.27
CA PRO A 11 -4.85 3.21 -8.53
C PRO A 11 -5.17 4.50 -7.76
N ASP A 12 -5.94 5.40 -8.38
CA ASP A 12 -6.20 6.73 -7.82
C ASP A 12 -6.76 6.65 -6.39
N PHE A 13 -7.70 5.73 -6.17
CA PHE A 13 -8.30 5.51 -4.85
C PHE A 13 -7.31 5.05 -3.77
N VAL A 14 -6.19 4.42 -4.13
CA VAL A 14 -5.13 4.04 -3.18
C VAL A 14 -4.30 5.28 -2.86
N ARG A 15 -3.96 6.08 -3.86
CA ARG A 15 -3.19 7.31 -3.70
C ARG A 15 -3.95 8.33 -2.85
N GLU A 16 -5.23 8.53 -3.14
CA GLU A 16 -6.10 9.43 -2.38
C GLU A 16 -6.16 9.00 -0.92
N ALA A 17 -6.41 7.72 -0.65
CA ALA A 17 -6.47 7.23 0.73
C ALA A 17 -5.12 7.35 1.46
N LEU A 18 -3.98 7.13 0.79
CA LEU A 18 -2.66 7.37 1.39
C LEU A 18 -2.46 8.83 1.78
N LEU A 19 -2.91 9.77 0.93
CA LEU A 19 -2.84 11.21 1.19
C LEU A 19 -3.79 11.62 2.32
N GLU A 20 -5.04 11.15 2.28
CA GLU A 20 -6.06 11.45 3.30
C GLU A 20 -5.63 10.96 4.70
N HIS A 21 -4.99 9.79 4.77
CA HIS A 21 -4.51 9.22 6.02
C HIS A 21 -3.09 9.68 6.40
N GLY A 22 -2.41 10.45 5.56
CA GLY A 22 -1.02 10.88 5.80
C GLY A 22 0.01 9.74 5.81
N LEU A 23 -0.32 8.60 5.20
CA LEU A 23 0.50 7.37 5.22
C LEU A 23 1.47 7.27 4.04
N THR A 24 1.51 8.27 3.15
CA THR A 24 2.38 8.27 1.97
C THR A 24 3.85 8.00 2.33
N GLY A 25 4.40 8.66 3.35
CA GLY A 25 5.78 8.45 3.76
C GLY A 25 6.04 7.04 4.32
N LEU A 26 5.09 6.47 5.06
CA LEU A 26 5.19 5.09 5.57
C LEU A 26 5.10 4.06 4.46
N TYR A 27 4.25 4.32 3.46
CA TYR A 27 4.17 3.51 2.25
C TYR A 27 5.47 3.56 1.45
N GLU A 28 6.03 4.75 1.22
CA GLU A 28 7.30 4.93 0.50
C GLU A 28 8.50 4.32 1.25
N ALA A 29 8.47 4.29 2.58
CA ALA A 29 9.47 3.63 3.40
C ALA A 29 9.43 2.09 3.28
N ARG A 30 8.34 1.50 2.77
CA ARG A 30 8.28 0.05 2.53
C ARG A 30 9.15 -0.36 1.33
N PRO A 31 9.74 -1.57 1.35
CA PRO A 31 10.44 -2.12 0.18
C PRO A 31 9.56 -2.17 -1.08
N ASP A 32 10.16 -2.01 -2.27
CA ASP A 32 9.42 -1.99 -3.55
C ASP A 32 8.54 -3.24 -3.76
N TYR A 33 8.99 -4.41 -3.30
CA TYR A 33 8.21 -5.64 -3.43
C TYR A 33 6.91 -5.58 -2.60
N GLN A 34 6.94 -5.04 -1.38
CA GLN A 34 5.75 -4.91 -0.54
C GLN A 34 4.74 -3.93 -1.13
N ARG A 35 5.24 -2.77 -1.60
CA ARG A 35 4.42 -1.79 -2.31
C ARG A 35 3.72 -2.43 -3.51
N ASN A 36 4.46 -3.15 -4.34
CA ASN A 36 3.91 -3.84 -5.51
C ASN A 36 2.92 -4.95 -5.15
N ASP A 37 3.19 -5.73 -4.10
CA ASP A 37 2.29 -6.80 -3.66
C ASP A 37 0.97 -6.24 -3.10
N TYR A 38 1.00 -5.15 -2.33
CA TYR A 38 -0.23 -4.48 -1.91
C TYR A 38 -1.06 -4.02 -3.10
N LEU A 39 -0.44 -3.35 -4.07
CA LEU A 39 -1.15 -2.88 -5.27
C LEU A 39 -1.76 -4.03 -6.06
N ARG A 40 -0.99 -5.11 -6.30
CA ARG A 40 -1.51 -6.31 -6.97
C ARG A 40 -2.62 -6.99 -6.17
N TRP A 41 -2.47 -7.10 -4.86
CA TRP A 41 -3.45 -7.72 -3.99
C TRP A 41 -4.75 -6.92 -3.97
N ILE A 42 -4.68 -5.59 -3.85
CA ILE A 42 -5.87 -4.72 -3.93
C ILE A 42 -6.50 -4.82 -5.33
N ALA A 43 -5.73 -4.66 -6.40
CA ALA A 43 -6.24 -4.68 -7.78
C ALA A 43 -6.82 -6.03 -8.21
N SER A 44 -6.35 -7.15 -7.63
CA SER A 44 -6.89 -8.48 -7.93
C SER A 44 -8.34 -8.69 -7.48
N ALA A 45 -8.87 -7.84 -6.60
CA ALA A 45 -10.26 -7.91 -6.18
C ALA A 45 -11.20 -7.41 -7.29
N LYS A 46 -12.12 -8.29 -7.74
CA LYS A 46 -13.13 -7.95 -8.76
C LYS A 46 -14.25 -7.02 -8.25
N ARG A 47 -14.50 -7.00 -6.94
CA ARG A 47 -15.56 -6.19 -6.31
C ARG A 47 -14.95 -4.97 -5.63
N VAL A 48 -15.54 -3.80 -5.85
CA VAL A 48 -15.10 -2.53 -5.24
C VAL A 48 -15.12 -2.60 -3.72
N GLU A 49 -16.12 -3.24 -3.13
CA GLU A 49 -16.19 -3.44 -1.67
C GLU A 49 -14.98 -4.21 -1.13
N THR A 50 -14.52 -5.23 -1.87
CA THR A 50 -13.34 -6.02 -1.49
C THR A 50 -12.06 -5.20 -1.70
N GLN A 51 -11.96 -4.40 -2.76
CA GLN A 51 -10.84 -3.47 -2.95
C GLN A 51 -10.73 -2.49 -1.78
N ARG A 52 -11.86 -1.90 -1.35
CA ARG A 52 -11.91 -0.99 -0.19
C ARG A 52 -11.50 -1.68 1.11
N LYS A 53 -11.98 -2.91 1.37
CA LYS A 53 -11.56 -3.69 2.55
C LYS A 53 -10.07 -3.98 2.56
N ARG A 54 -9.49 -4.34 1.40
CA ARG A 54 -8.04 -4.60 1.26
C ARG A 54 -7.22 -3.33 1.41
N LEU A 55 -7.69 -2.22 0.86
CA LEU A 55 -7.09 -0.90 1.05
C LEU A 55 -7.09 -0.50 2.52
N ALA A 56 -8.24 -0.60 3.21
CA ALA A 56 -8.32 -0.30 4.64
C ALA A 56 -7.34 -1.17 5.45
N GLN A 57 -7.20 -2.45 5.11
CA GLN A 57 -6.22 -3.32 5.74
C GLN A 57 -4.78 -2.86 5.49
N MET A 58 -4.42 -2.48 4.26
CA MET A 58 -3.09 -1.93 3.96
C MET A 58 -2.81 -0.68 4.80
N LEU A 59 -3.78 0.25 4.91
CA LEU A 59 -3.61 1.50 5.67
C LEU A 59 -3.41 1.22 7.17
N ASP A 60 -4.16 0.29 7.74
CA ASP A 60 -4.01 -0.14 9.13
C ASP A 60 -2.63 -0.78 9.38
N GLU A 61 -2.18 -1.66 8.49
CA GLU A 61 -0.85 -2.29 8.58
C GLU A 61 0.30 -1.28 8.42
N LEU A 62 0.13 -0.27 7.55
CA LEU A 62 1.07 0.84 7.42
C LEU A 62 1.12 1.70 8.68
N ALA A 63 -0.04 2.00 9.29
CA ALA A 63 -0.14 2.77 10.52
C ALA A 63 0.46 2.03 11.73
N GLN A 64 0.24 0.72 11.83
CA GLN A 64 0.89 -0.13 12.84
C GLN A 64 2.41 -0.17 12.64
N GLY A 65 2.85 -0.28 11.39
CA GLY A 65 4.27 -0.20 11.05
C GLY A 65 5.05 -1.50 11.26
N ASP A 66 4.52 -2.46 12.01
CA ASP A 66 5.13 -3.77 12.27
C ASP A 66 4.46 -4.94 11.55
N VAL A 67 3.51 -4.67 10.65
CA VAL A 67 2.75 -5.69 9.93
C VAL A 67 2.82 -5.48 8.42
N TYR A 68 2.84 -6.60 7.69
CA TYR A 68 2.73 -6.69 6.24
C TYR A 68 1.89 -7.90 5.85
N MET A 69 0.75 -7.72 5.18
CA MET A 69 -0.15 -8.79 4.75
C MET A 69 -0.50 -9.79 5.88
N ARG A 70 -0.84 -9.26 7.07
CA ARG A 70 -1.06 -10.03 8.32
C ARG A 70 0.13 -10.86 8.82
N MET A 71 1.33 -10.59 8.32
CA MET A 71 2.57 -11.18 8.80
C MET A 71 3.35 -10.13 9.59
N ALA A 72 4.00 -10.57 10.67
CA ALA A 72 4.89 -9.70 11.43
C ALA A 72 6.05 -9.24 10.53
N TRP A 73 6.13 -7.94 10.29
CA TRP A 73 7.16 -7.27 9.54
C TRP A 73 7.89 -6.29 10.45
N ARG A 74 9.06 -6.69 10.95
CA ARG A 74 9.95 -5.75 11.60
C ARG A 74 10.79 -5.07 10.54
N THR A 75 10.59 -3.77 10.34
CA THR A 75 11.62 -2.96 9.69
C THR A 75 12.89 -3.12 10.53
N ARG A 76 13.97 -3.61 9.91
CA ARG A 76 15.27 -3.67 10.58
C ARG A 76 15.76 -2.23 10.57
N SER A 77 15.57 -1.52 11.70
CA SER A 77 16.15 -0.19 11.92
C SER A 77 17.65 -0.19 11.67
#